data_AF-A0AAV1WGL1-F1
#
_entry.id   AF-A0AAV1WGL1-F1
#
_cell.length_a   1.000
_cell.length_b   1.000
_cell.length_c   1.000
_cell.angle_alpha   90.00
_cell.angle_beta   90.00
_cell.angle_gamma   90.00
#
_symmetry.space_group_name_H-M   'P 1'
#
loop_
_entity.id
_entity.type
_entity.pdbx_description
1 polymer ?
#
loop_
_entity_poly.entity_id
_entity_poly.type
_entity_poly.pdbx_seq_one_letter_code
_entity_poly.pdbx_strand_id
1 'polypeptide(L)'
;MDTQSGEDVNLEGVSSDADVIGDVGIGVACFSEKVSNLSIFVMHMETLEGELETLDLDNDDLGIDSVEKVLVFDLLCGVLDSEIRELDLFLGTLFAEIADAGERVLLSSSSRWQEKLHESEQCLKQSEEHFSETKKQSSSFERTLSSYKREENAVNVEEGEIVIEDDQSSNVSALIKLQTIEEQKDILRMLEKSLASEMDLEKNFNDSKQIEEKLTQRVVSLEQELNVMEEEANDASERWFEADNASDILMGISKDLLGRLQISEFNLNGLSQRESELRAKLENMCSLEKQLKESECQLLNVKASADEYQMLYNVKCSEIRVMENLILDLKENASNAESRVNTAEAESKILKETNTELNSELKLLKETVESLEKQLKESNLRLQHAVASAQASQEKQSMFYYTIKDMEHVIKDLKSKVFKAESRADSADEKCIILSESNAELNEEVSFLRSRLECLEGSLHQIEEAKVATAKDISKQTIVFKQLLTKLAVERERLYKQLSYLASENKVLVVKLKQAEEVCPTSATGHEVDKTWEKLSANDNEVEFVDSMPEVGTVRRIDAGVLSFKYLLISVFILLISAVTFLYLNDVNVDFGL
;
A
#
# COMPACT_ATOMS: atom_id res chain seq x y z
N MET A 1 -5.26 22.65 -64.61
CA MET A 1 -5.25 23.00 -63.19
C MET A 1 -5.83 21.83 -62.44
N ASP A 2 -4.91 20.91 -62.17
CA ASP A 2 -4.67 20.23 -60.91
C ASP A 2 -5.79 19.35 -60.35
N THR A 3 -5.74 18.11 -60.80
CA THR A 3 -6.06 16.89 -60.04
C THR A 3 -5.22 16.84 -58.76
N GLN A 4 -5.87 16.89 -57.60
CA GLN A 4 -5.23 16.55 -56.33
C GLN A 4 -5.75 15.19 -55.88
N SER A 5 -4.84 14.22 -56.00
CA SER A 5 -4.92 12.86 -55.49
C SER A 5 -5.31 12.87 -54.01
N GLY A 6 -6.33 12.10 -53.65
CA GLY A 6 -6.56 11.73 -52.26
C GLY A 6 -5.42 10.81 -51.83
N GLU A 7 -4.55 11.30 -50.96
CA GLU A 7 -3.74 10.45 -50.10
C GLU A 7 -4.67 9.98 -48.98
N ASP A 8 -4.98 8.68 -48.98
CA ASP A 8 -5.44 7.97 -47.81
C ASP A 8 -4.35 8.09 -46.74
N VAL A 9 -4.55 9.00 -45.79
CA VAL A 9 -3.75 9.07 -44.57
C VAL A 9 -4.18 7.89 -43.71
N ASN A 10 -3.32 6.88 -43.62
CA ASN A 10 -3.42 5.80 -42.63
C ASN A 10 -3.44 6.42 -41.22
N LEU A 11 -4.64 6.67 -40.70
CA LEU A 11 -4.85 7.25 -39.37
C LEU A 11 -4.56 6.23 -38.24
N GLU A 12 -4.40 4.95 -38.59
CA GLU A 12 -4.26 3.83 -37.65
C GLU A 12 -2.83 3.64 -37.13
N GLY A 13 -1.81 4.08 -37.88
CA GLY A 13 -0.41 4.05 -37.44
C GLY A 13 -0.02 5.19 -36.49
N VAL A 14 -0.70 6.33 -36.60
CA VAL A 14 -0.39 7.54 -35.80
C VAL A 14 -0.81 7.39 -34.33
N SER A 15 -1.80 6.54 -34.04
CA SER A 15 -2.22 6.23 -32.66
C SER A 15 -1.18 5.39 -31.94
N SER A 16 -0.68 4.32 -32.58
CA SER A 16 0.31 3.44 -31.98
C SER A 16 1.65 4.14 -31.70
N ASP A 17 2.07 5.05 -32.58
CA ASP A 17 3.32 5.81 -32.38
C ASP A 17 3.20 6.86 -31.27
N ALA A 18 1.99 7.40 -31.04
CA ALA A 18 1.73 8.33 -29.95
C ALA A 18 1.80 7.66 -28.58
N ASP A 19 1.29 6.42 -28.49
CA ASP A 19 1.27 5.63 -27.26
C ASP A 19 2.68 5.19 -26.88
N VAL A 20 3.48 4.68 -27.83
CA VAL A 20 4.88 4.26 -27.59
C VAL A 20 5.75 5.41 -27.06
N ILE A 21 5.57 6.63 -27.57
CA ILE A 21 6.33 7.81 -27.11
C ILE A 21 5.80 8.31 -25.75
N GLY A 22 4.50 8.14 -25.50
CA GLY A 22 3.90 8.38 -24.19
C GLY A 22 4.50 7.48 -23.12
N ASP A 23 4.60 6.18 -23.43
CA ASP A 23 5.15 5.16 -22.52
C ASP A 23 6.64 5.41 -22.23
N VAL A 24 7.44 5.72 -23.26
CA VAL A 24 8.84 6.12 -23.09
C VAL A 24 8.97 7.36 -22.22
N GLY A 25 8.12 8.37 -22.42
CA GLY A 25 8.13 9.59 -21.61
C GLY A 25 7.81 9.33 -20.13
N ILE A 26 6.86 8.43 -19.85
CA ILE A 26 6.52 8.01 -18.48
C ILE A 26 7.68 7.22 -17.86
N GLY A 27 8.29 6.31 -18.62
CA GLY A 27 9.43 5.52 -18.19
C GLY A 27 10.64 6.38 -17.80
N VAL A 28 10.97 7.38 -18.63
CA VAL A 28 12.05 8.35 -18.35
C VAL A 28 11.74 9.20 -17.12
N ALA A 29 10.49 9.66 -16.96
CA ALA A 29 10.08 10.43 -15.78
C ALA A 29 10.18 9.60 -14.49
N CYS A 30 9.73 8.34 -14.53
CA CYS A 30 9.83 7.40 -13.42
C CYS A 30 11.28 7.11 -13.04
N PHE A 31 12.16 6.88 -14.03
CA PHE A 31 13.59 6.71 -13.80
C PHE A 31 14.21 7.94 -13.15
N SER A 32 13.91 9.14 -13.66
CA SER A 32 14.42 10.41 -13.12
C SER A 32 13.97 10.66 -11.68
N GLU A 33 12.71 10.36 -11.35
CA GLU A 33 12.19 10.44 -9.98
C GLU A 33 12.90 9.44 -9.06
N LYS A 34 13.07 8.19 -9.52
CA LYS A 34 13.71 7.12 -8.73
C LYS A 34 15.19 7.41 -8.47
N VAL A 35 15.92 7.93 -9.47
CA VAL A 35 17.31 8.42 -9.30
C VAL A 35 17.38 9.58 -8.33
N SER A 36 16.44 10.55 -8.40
CA SER A 36 16.39 11.68 -7.46
C SER A 36 16.16 11.22 -6.01
N ASN A 37 15.24 10.27 -5.82
CA ASN A 37 15.00 9.66 -4.51
C ASN A 37 16.23 8.90 -3.99
N LEU A 38 16.92 8.19 -4.88
CA LEU A 38 18.15 7.49 -4.53
C LEU A 38 19.28 8.46 -4.15
N SER A 39 19.40 9.61 -4.81
CA SER A 39 20.36 10.65 -4.42
C SER A 39 20.07 11.23 -3.02
N ILE A 40 18.79 11.36 -2.63
CA ILE A 40 18.42 11.74 -1.25
C ILE A 40 18.81 10.64 -0.25
N PHE A 41 18.60 9.38 -0.62
CA PHE A 41 19.01 8.25 0.21
C PHE A 41 20.53 8.21 0.42
N VAL A 42 21.31 8.40 -0.65
CA VAL A 42 22.77 8.48 -0.58
C VAL A 42 23.24 9.64 0.29
N MET A 43 22.60 10.81 0.21
CA MET A 43 22.91 11.94 1.10
C MET A 43 22.77 11.58 2.60
N HIS A 44 21.73 10.80 2.97
CA HIS A 44 21.58 10.32 4.35
C HIS A 44 22.65 9.29 4.71
N MET A 45 23.03 8.42 3.76
CA MET A 45 24.14 7.48 3.95
C MET A 45 25.49 8.20 4.14
N GLU A 46 25.76 9.29 3.43
CA GLU A 46 26.98 10.12 3.65
C GLU A 46 27.02 10.71 5.07
N THR A 47 25.85 11.09 5.60
CA THR A 47 25.76 11.59 6.98
C THR A 47 26.10 10.47 7.98
N LEU A 48 25.58 9.27 7.74
CA LEU A 48 25.85 8.09 8.56
C LEU A 48 27.32 7.63 8.45
N GLU A 49 27.91 7.69 7.25
CA GLU A 49 29.34 7.43 7.03
C GLU A 49 30.19 8.41 7.83
N GLY A 50 29.86 9.70 7.81
CA GLY A 50 30.55 10.72 8.59
C GLY A 50 30.44 10.51 10.10
N GLU A 51 29.29 10.05 10.59
CA GLU A 51 29.12 9.66 12.01
C GLU A 51 30.02 8.47 12.37
N LEU A 52 30.17 7.49 11.46
CA LEU A 52 31.04 6.32 11.65
C LEU A 52 32.54 6.68 11.60
N GLU A 53 32.95 7.63 10.75
CA GLU A 53 34.33 8.13 10.71
C GLU A 53 34.73 8.90 11.98
N THR A 54 33.75 9.46 12.72
CA THR A 54 34.01 10.15 14.01
C THR A 54 34.11 9.22 15.21
N LEU A 55 33.80 7.92 15.05
CA LEU A 55 33.95 6.93 16.11
C LEU A 55 35.42 6.54 16.26
N ASP A 56 36.01 6.85 17.40
CA ASP A 56 37.39 6.48 17.74
C ASP A 56 37.42 5.01 18.19
N LEU A 57 37.66 4.11 17.23
CA LEU A 57 37.72 2.65 17.44
C LEU A 57 38.90 2.20 18.31
N ASP A 58 39.85 3.10 18.62
CA ASP A 58 41.05 2.81 19.42
C ASP A 58 40.79 2.78 20.95
N ASN A 59 39.58 3.11 21.42
CA ASN A 59 39.23 3.00 22.84
C ASN A 59 38.45 1.71 23.12
N ASP A 60 38.95 0.90 24.07
CA ASP A 60 38.41 -0.39 24.54
C ASP A 60 36.96 -0.37 25.10
N ASP A 61 36.23 0.75 24.98
CA ASP A 61 34.84 0.92 25.44
C ASP A 61 33.87 0.97 24.25
N LEU A 62 34.01 0.01 23.33
CA LEU A 62 33.14 -0.14 22.16
C LEU A 62 31.74 -0.58 22.61
N GLY A 63 30.87 0.39 22.89
CA GLY A 63 29.48 0.15 23.26
C GLY A 63 28.68 -0.52 22.14
N ILE A 64 27.69 -1.33 22.50
CA ILE A 64 26.78 -2.07 21.59
C ILE A 64 26.16 -1.15 20.51
N ASP A 65 25.91 0.12 20.84
CA ASP A 65 25.38 1.16 19.95
C ASP A 65 26.27 1.42 18.70
N SER A 66 27.59 1.29 18.83
CA SER A 66 28.53 1.49 17.71
C SER A 66 28.55 0.32 16.74
N VAL A 67 28.47 -0.92 17.26
CA VAL A 67 28.38 -2.14 16.45
C VAL A 67 27.05 -2.19 15.70
N GLU A 68 25.95 -1.78 16.33
CA GLU A 68 24.64 -1.68 15.69
C GLU A 68 24.65 -0.70 14.51
N LYS A 69 25.29 0.47 14.67
CA LYS A 69 25.42 1.47 13.59
C LYS A 69 26.21 0.98 12.39
N VAL A 70 27.31 0.24 12.61
CA VAL A 70 28.10 -0.36 11.52
C VAL A 70 27.29 -1.41 10.76
N LEU A 71 26.51 -2.25 11.45
CA LEU A 71 25.64 -3.25 10.82
C LEU A 71 24.48 -2.61 10.05
N VAL A 72 23.88 -1.54 10.58
CA VAL A 72 22.85 -0.76 9.87
C VAL A 72 23.43 -0.14 8.60
N PHE A 73 24.65 0.42 8.66
CA PHE A 73 25.33 0.96 7.49
C PHE A 73 25.64 -0.12 6.43
N ASP A 74 26.13 -1.30 6.83
CA ASP A 74 26.38 -2.44 5.94
C ASP A 74 25.09 -2.91 5.23
N LEU A 75 23.98 -3.01 5.97
CA LEU A 75 22.68 -3.37 5.39
C LEU A 75 22.19 -2.32 4.39
N LEU A 76 22.31 -1.04 4.72
CA LEU A 76 21.87 0.06 3.86
C LEU A 76 22.72 0.16 2.57
N CYS A 77 24.03 -0.13 2.64
CA CYS A 77 24.86 -0.28 1.45
C CYS A 77 24.40 -1.46 0.58
N GLY A 78 24.02 -2.59 1.19
CA GLY A 78 23.45 -3.72 0.46
C GLY A 78 22.13 -3.38 -0.24
N VAL A 79 21.29 -2.55 0.38
CA VAL A 79 20.06 -2.02 -0.24
C VAL A 79 20.40 -1.07 -1.39
N LEU A 80 21.34 -0.15 -1.19
CA LEU A 80 21.81 0.79 -2.22
C LEU A 80 22.33 0.06 -3.46
N ASP A 81 23.19 -0.94 -3.29
CA ASP A 81 23.77 -1.70 -4.41
C ASP A 81 22.72 -2.52 -5.16
N SER A 82 21.71 -3.05 -4.45
CA SER A 82 20.59 -3.73 -5.10
C SER A 82 19.77 -2.77 -5.95
N GLU A 83 19.48 -1.58 -5.42
CA GLU A 83 18.70 -0.56 -6.11
C GLU A 83 19.43 0.01 -7.32
N ILE A 84 20.74 0.27 -7.19
CA ILE A 84 21.60 0.67 -8.30
C ILE A 84 21.59 -0.40 -9.40
N ARG A 85 21.70 -1.69 -9.05
CA ARG A 85 21.69 -2.76 -10.07
C ARG A 85 20.36 -2.86 -10.82
N GLU A 86 19.24 -2.66 -10.13
CA GLU A 86 17.91 -2.66 -10.75
C GLU A 86 17.73 -1.45 -11.68
N LEU A 87 18.12 -0.26 -11.22
CA LEU A 87 18.09 0.96 -12.04
C LEU A 87 19.03 0.89 -13.25
N ASP A 88 20.20 0.26 -13.13
CA ASP A 88 21.15 0.07 -14.25
C ASP A 88 20.53 -0.82 -15.35
N LEU A 89 19.77 -1.85 -14.96
CA LEU A 89 19.03 -2.71 -15.89
C LEU A 89 17.85 -1.96 -16.54
N PHE A 90 17.11 -1.19 -15.75
CA PHE A 90 15.99 -0.39 -16.24
C PHE A 90 16.45 0.72 -17.21
N LEU A 91 17.57 1.38 -16.91
CA LEU A 91 18.23 2.35 -17.79
C LEU A 91 18.59 1.72 -19.14
N GLY A 92 19.15 0.51 -19.13
CA GLY A 92 19.45 -0.25 -20.36
C GLY A 92 18.19 -0.55 -21.20
N THR A 93 17.07 -0.79 -20.54
CA THR A 93 15.76 -1.02 -21.19
C THR A 93 15.23 0.28 -21.81
N LEU A 94 15.25 1.39 -21.07
CA LEU A 94 14.83 2.70 -21.57
C LEU A 94 15.66 3.17 -22.77
N PHE A 95 16.98 2.91 -22.79
CA PHE A 95 17.80 3.21 -23.96
C PHE A 95 17.39 2.41 -25.20
N ALA A 96 17.01 1.15 -25.03
CA ALA A 96 16.53 0.32 -26.13
C ALA A 96 15.16 0.79 -26.64
N GLU A 97 14.26 1.17 -25.74
CA GLU A 97 12.92 1.68 -26.08
C GLU A 97 12.98 3.05 -26.77
N ILE A 98 13.84 3.96 -26.31
CA ILE A 98 14.09 5.25 -26.98
C ILE A 98 14.67 5.04 -28.38
N ALA A 99 15.58 4.08 -28.56
CA ALA A 99 16.14 3.76 -29.86
C ALA A 99 15.05 3.22 -30.82
N ASP A 100 14.19 2.31 -30.35
CA ASP A 100 13.05 1.78 -31.13
C ASP A 100 12.04 2.88 -31.48
N ALA A 101 11.68 3.73 -30.50
CA ALA A 101 10.81 4.88 -30.71
C ALA A 101 11.42 5.89 -31.70
N GLY A 102 12.74 6.09 -31.68
CA GLY A 102 13.48 6.93 -32.62
C GLY A 102 13.38 6.43 -34.06
N GLU A 103 13.50 5.12 -34.28
CA GLU A 103 13.33 4.50 -35.60
C GLU A 103 11.90 4.68 -36.14
N ARG A 104 10.88 4.53 -35.28
CA ARG A 104 9.47 4.73 -35.64
C ARG A 104 9.14 6.20 -35.95
N VAL A 105 9.66 7.13 -35.16
CA VAL A 105 9.43 8.57 -35.38
C VAL A 105 10.04 9.05 -36.70
N LEU A 106 11.22 8.53 -37.09
CA LEU A 106 11.84 8.82 -38.39
C LEU A 106 10.97 8.40 -39.59
N LEU A 107 10.14 7.37 -39.43
CA LEU A 107 9.17 6.91 -40.45
C LEU A 107 7.92 7.78 -40.48
N SER A 108 7.47 8.28 -39.32
CA SER A 108 6.20 9.00 -39.16
C SER A 108 6.20 10.46 -39.67
N SER A 109 7.38 11.05 -39.97
CA SER A 109 7.54 12.45 -40.41
C SER A 109 6.88 13.52 -39.51
N SER A 110 6.53 13.18 -38.27
CA SER A 110 5.85 14.09 -37.33
C SER A 110 6.83 14.89 -36.48
N SER A 111 6.90 16.21 -36.73
CA SER A 111 7.80 17.10 -35.98
C SER A 111 7.47 17.20 -34.48
N ARG A 112 6.20 17.00 -34.10
CA ARG A 112 5.76 17.06 -32.69
C ARG A 112 6.31 15.90 -31.86
N TRP A 113 6.32 14.70 -32.45
CA TRP A 113 6.77 13.49 -31.78
C TRP A 113 8.30 13.42 -31.70
N GLN A 114 8.96 13.97 -32.72
CA GLN A 114 10.40 14.16 -32.71
C GLN A 114 10.88 15.12 -31.61
N GLU A 115 10.15 16.20 -31.36
CA GLU A 115 10.45 17.13 -30.26
C GLU A 115 10.28 16.46 -28.89
N LYS A 116 9.15 15.76 -28.65
CA LYS A 116 8.91 15.04 -27.39
C LYS A 116 9.89 13.91 -27.12
N LEU A 117 10.26 13.14 -28.14
CA LEU A 117 11.27 12.10 -28.02
C LEU A 117 12.63 12.72 -27.67
N HIS A 118 12.98 13.85 -28.31
CA HIS A 118 14.21 14.56 -28.01
C HIS A 118 14.24 15.14 -26.57
N GLU A 119 13.11 15.66 -26.08
CA GLU A 119 12.97 16.08 -24.68
C GLU A 119 13.18 14.90 -23.71
N SER A 120 12.62 13.73 -24.04
CA SER A 120 12.78 12.50 -23.26
C SER A 120 14.24 12.01 -23.27
N GLU A 121 14.92 12.04 -24.42
CA GLU A 121 16.36 11.74 -24.53
C GLU A 121 17.22 12.68 -23.70
N GLN A 122 16.92 13.98 -23.70
CA GLN A 122 17.66 14.96 -22.90
C GLN A 122 17.41 14.75 -21.40
N CYS A 123 16.17 14.47 -21.00
CA CYS A 123 15.82 14.17 -19.62
C CYS A 123 16.52 12.90 -19.13
N LEU A 124 16.53 11.83 -19.95
CA LEU A 124 17.22 10.59 -19.62
C LEU A 124 18.72 10.81 -19.43
N LYS A 125 19.38 11.56 -20.34
CA LYS A 125 20.81 11.91 -20.20
C LYS A 125 21.13 12.66 -18.91
N GLN A 126 20.28 13.61 -18.52
CA GLN A 126 20.47 14.32 -17.25
C GLN A 126 20.34 13.37 -16.06
N SER A 127 19.33 12.49 -16.07
CA SER A 127 19.16 11.49 -15.00
C SER A 127 20.27 10.44 -14.97
N GLU A 128 20.83 10.04 -16.12
CA GLU A 128 21.98 9.13 -16.23
C GLU A 128 23.24 9.72 -15.58
N GLU A 129 23.45 11.03 -15.74
CA GLU A 129 24.57 11.73 -15.10
C GLU A 129 24.43 11.71 -13.56
N HIS A 130 23.24 12.02 -13.04
CA HIS A 130 22.93 11.92 -11.61
C HIS A 130 23.06 10.49 -11.07
N PHE A 131 22.62 9.51 -11.85
CA PHE A 131 22.74 8.09 -11.51
C PHE A 131 24.21 7.64 -11.48
N SER A 132 25.04 8.12 -12.42
CA SER A 132 26.47 7.83 -12.46
C SER A 132 27.22 8.37 -11.25
N GLU A 133 26.86 9.56 -10.76
CA GLU A 133 27.44 10.11 -9.52
C GLU A 133 27.00 9.29 -8.30
N THR A 134 25.73 8.88 -8.24
CA THR A 134 25.20 7.99 -7.19
C THR A 134 25.94 6.64 -7.15
N LYS A 135 26.25 6.06 -8.32
CA LYS A 135 27.05 4.83 -8.45
C LYS A 135 28.49 5.00 -7.94
N LYS A 136 29.07 6.18 -8.19
CA LYS A 136 30.41 6.54 -7.69
C LYS A 136 30.42 6.70 -6.17
N GLN A 137 29.38 7.26 -5.58
CA GLN A 137 29.21 7.37 -4.12
C GLN A 137 28.99 5.99 -3.45
N SER A 138 28.24 5.07 -4.08
CA SER A 138 28.15 3.69 -3.54
C SER A 138 29.52 3.01 -3.46
N SER A 139 30.34 3.20 -4.51
CA SER A 139 31.71 2.69 -4.55
C SER A 139 32.65 3.33 -3.53
N SER A 140 32.33 4.50 -2.96
CA SER A 140 33.06 5.04 -1.80
C SER A 140 32.64 4.37 -0.50
N PHE A 141 31.33 4.15 -0.27
CA PHE A 141 30.86 3.48 0.94
C PHE A 141 31.38 2.04 1.07
N GLU A 142 31.44 1.29 -0.04
CA GLU A 142 32.02 -0.07 -0.06
C GLU A 142 33.51 -0.06 0.34
N ARG A 143 34.24 0.98 -0.06
CA ARG A 143 35.64 1.18 0.32
C ARG A 143 35.77 1.43 1.83
N THR A 144 34.85 2.22 2.40
CA THR A 144 34.81 2.54 3.83
C THR A 144 34.43 1.31 4.68
N LEU A 145 33.46 0.51 4.25
CA LEU A 145 33.16 -0.80 4.87
C LEU A 145 34.35 -1.76 4.82
N SER A 146 35.10 -1.76 3.72
CA SER A 146 36.28 -2.60 3.55
C SER A 146 37.44 -2.22 4.48
N SER A 147 37.54 -0.96 4.94
CA SER A 147 38.52 -0.57 5.98
C SER A 147 38.20 -1.24 7.31
N TYR A 148 36.94 -1.19 7.76
CA TYR A 148 36.52 -1.78 9.03
C TYR A 148 36.71 -3.31 9.05
N LYS A 149 36.46 -3.99 7.92
CA LYS A 149 36.63 -5.44 7.79
C LYS A 149 38.09 -5.91 7.75
N ARG A 150 39.03 -4.99 7.47
CA ARG A 150 40.48 -5.27 7.40
C ARG A 150 41.15 -5.25 8.78
N GLU A 151 40.63 -4.45 9.70
CA GLU A 151 41.19 -4.26 11.04
C GLU A 151 41.03 -5.52 11.91
N GLU A 152 39.94 -6.28 11.71
CA GLU A 152 39.66 -7.55 12.41
C GLU A 152 40.57 -8.72 11.93
N ASN A 153 41.13 -8.62 10.71
CA ASN A 153 41.94 -9.69 10.09
C ASN A 153 43.47 -9.44 10.15
N ALA A 154 43.93 -8.38 10.83
CA ALA A 154 45.36 -8.06 10.95
C ALA A 154 46.06 -8.75 12.14
N VAL A 155 45.32 -9.49 12.98
CA VAL A 155 45.90 -10.29 14.05
C VAL A 155 45.91 -11.75 13.62
N ASN A 156 47.11 -12.32 13.48
CA ASN A 156 47.43 -13.73 13.20
C ASN A 156 47.79 -14.09 11.74
N VAL A 157 48.95 -13.63 11.28
CA VAL A 157 49.93 -14.55 10.65
C VAL A 157 51.35 -14.04 10.92
N GLU A 158 51.97 -14.47 12.01
CA GLU A 158 53.42 -14.71 12.02
C GLU A 158 53.69 -16.10 12.61
N GLU A 159 54.20 -16.98 11.75
CA GLU A 159 54.77 -18.27 12.10
C GLU A 159 55.95 -18.08 13.06
N GLY A 160 55.99 -18.80 14.18
CA GLY A 160 57.18 -18.77 15.02
C GLY A 160 57.07 -19.47 16.37
N GLU A 161 57.37 -20.77 16.35
CA GLU A 161 58.12 -21.47 17.40
C GLU A 161 57.37 -21.97 18.67
N ILE A 162 57.40 -23.30 18.79
CA ILE A 162 56.92 -24.10 19.91
C ILE A 162 57.97 -24.05 21.03
N VAL A 163 57.56 -23.68 22.25
CA VAL A 163 58.22 -24.17 23.47
C VAL A 163 57.16 -24.55 24.50
N ILE A 164 57.06 -25.86 24.74
CA ILE A 164 56.34 -26.43 25.88
C ILE A 164 57.37 -26.56 27.00
N GLU A 165 57.14 -25.90 28.13
CA GLU A 165 57.71 -26.31 29.42
C GLU A 165 56.59 -26.66 30.39
N ASP A 166 56.67 -27.88 30.87
CA ASP A 166 55.81 -28.60 31.79
C ASP A 166 56.34 -28.37 33.22
N ASP A 167 55.50 -28.00 34.20
CA ASP A 167 55.38 -28.77 35.45
C ASP A 167 54.32 -28.23 36.45
N GLN A 168 53.49 -29.17 36.90
CA GLN A 168 52.88 -29.31 38.24
C GLN A 168 51.92 -28.26 38.83
N SER A 169 50.61 -28.55 38.77
CA SER A 169 49.76 -28.57 39.99
C SER A 169 48.56 -29.53 39.85
N SER A 170 48.72 -30.76 40.35
CA SER A 170 47.67 -31.77 40.45
C SER A 170 46.90 -31.63 41.77
N ASN A 171 45.81 -30.85 41.77
CA ASN A 171 44.61 -31.10 42.62
C ASN A 171 43.40 -30.25 42.21
N VAL A 172 43.58 -29.18 41.43
CA VAL A 172 42.47 -28.38 40.90
C VAL A 172 41.95 -28.95 39.57
N SER A 173 42.77 -29.71 38.83
CA SER A 173 42.42 -30.19 37.49
C SER A 173 41.32 -31.26 37.45
N ALA A 174 41.06 -32.01 38.52
CA ALA A 174 39.97 -32.98 38.53
C ALA A 174 38.60 -32.31 38.77
N LEU A 175 38.55 -31.22 39.54
CA LEU A 175 37.33 -30.43 39.77
C LEU A 175 37.03 -29.52 38.57
N ILE A 176 38.07 -28.86 38.02
CA ILE A 176 37.97 -28.07 36.79
C ILE A 176 37.62 -28.95 35.58
N LYS A 177 38.13 -30.20 35.48
CA LYS A 177 37.74 -31.14 34.42
C LYS A 177 36.28 -31.59 34.52
N LEU A 178 35.74 -31.75 35.74
CA LEU A 178 34.32 -32.08 35.92
C LEU A 178 33.41 -30.89 35.58
N GLN A 179 33.85 -29.68 35.90
CA GLN A 179 33.17 -28.43 35.57
C GLN A 179 33.23 -28.12 34.07
N THR A 180 34.39 -28.32 33.42
CA THR A 180 34.55 -28.18 31.96
C THR A 180 33.86 -29.27 31.15
N ILE A 181 33.73 -30.50 31.66
CA ILE A 181 32.92 -31.54 30.99
C ILE A 181 31.43 -31.21 31.07
N GLU A 182 30.96 -30.64 32.17
CA GLU A 182 29.56 -30.22 32.29
C GLU A 182 29.28 -28.96 31.44
N GLU A 183 30.19 -27.98 31.43
CA GLU A 183 30.16 -26.85 30.49
C GLU A 183 30.20 -27.32 29.02
N GLN A 184 31.02 -28.32 28.68
CA GLN A 184 31.05 -28.92 27.35
C GLN A 184 29.75 -29.63 26.99
N LYS A 185 29.08 -30.30 27.95
CA LYS A 185 27.75 -30.88 27.72
C LYS A 185 26.68 -29.81 27.55
N ASP A 186 26.74 -28.72 28.30
CA ASP A 186 25.81 -27.61 28.16
C ASP A 186 25.99 -26.90 26.82
N ILE A 187 27.23 -26.72 26.36
CA ILE A 187 27.55 -26.24 25.01
C ILE A 187 27.01 -27.20 23.94
N LEU A 188 27.26 -28.51 24.07
CA LEU A 188 26.74 -29.50 23.12
C LEU A 188 25.20 -29.52 23.08
N ARG A 189 24.53 -29.42 24.24
CA ARG A 189 23.07 -29.34 24.32
C ARG A 189 22.56 -28.02 23.73
N MET A 190 23.31 -26.93 23.85
CA MET A 190 22.99 -25.65 23.23
C MET A 190 23.14 -25.73 21.70
N LEU A 191 24.23 -26.33 21.20
CA LEU A 191 24.45 -26.57 19.78
C LEU A 191 23.40 -27.52 19.19
N GLU A 192 22.99 -28.56 19.91
CA GLU A 192 21.92 -29.47 19.50
C GLU A 192 20.56 -28.74 19.42
N LYS A 193 20.29 -27.82 20.35
CA LYS A 193 19.11 -26.94 20.28
C LYS A 193 19.20 -25.93 19.15
N SER A 194 20.36 -25.32 18.90
CA SER A 194 20.57 -24.41 17.78
C SER A 194 20.42 -25.13 16.44
N LEU A 195 20.99 -26.32 16.30
CA LEU A 195 20.86 -27.14 15.10
C LEU A 195 19.40 -27.55 14.86
N ALA A 196 18.67 -27.94 15.91
CA ALA A 196 17.24 -28.23 15.79
C ALA A 196 16.44 -26.98 15.36
N SER A 197 16.75 -25.81 15.93
CA SER A 197 16.13 -24.54 15.55
C SER A 197 16.48 -24.14 14.11
N GLU A 198 17.70 -24.38 13.65
CA GLU A 198 18.16 -24.10 12.29
C GLU A 198 17.45 -25.02 11.28
N MET A 199 17.29 -26.30 11.58
CA MET A 199 16.49 -27.22 10.77
C MET A 199 15.01 -26.80 10.69
N ASP A 200 14.43 -26.33 11.78
CA ASP A 200 13.05 -25.81 11.79
C ASP A 200 12.93 -24.49 10.98
N LEU A 201 13.94 -23.62 11.04
CA LEU A 201 14.00 -22.39 10.23
C LEU A 201 14.15 -22.70 8.74
N GLU A 202 15.03 -23.64 8.36
CA GLU A 202 15.20 -24.11 6.99
C GLU A 202 13.90 -24.72 6.44
N LYS A 203 13.17 -25.45 7.27
CA LYS A 203 11.86 -25.98 6.91
C LYS A 203 10.85 -24.85 6.67
N ASN A 204 10.76 -23.89 7.59
CA ASN A 204 9.87 -22.73 7.44
C ASN A 204 10.24 -21.89 6.22
N PHE A 205 11.53 -21.75 5.91
CA PHE A 205 12.02 -21.07 4.71
C PHE A 205 11.58 -21.80 3.44
N ASN A 206 11.70 -23.12 3.39
CA ASN A 206 11.23 -23.92 2.25
C ASN A 206 9.70 -23.86 2.09
N ASP A 207 8.95 -23.90 3.20
CA ASP A 207 7.50 -23.73 3.19
C ASP A 207 7.12 -22.32 2.68
N SER A 208 7.85 -21.28 3.09
CA SER A 208 7.69 -19.90 2.61
C SER A 208 7.97 -19.77 1.12
N LYS A 209 9.07 -20.38 0.64
CA LYS A 209 9.44 -20.39 -0.77
C LYS A 209 8.39 -21.09 -1.64
N GLN A 210 7.81 -22.18 -1.16
CA GLN A 210 6.72 -22.86 -1.87
C GLN A 210 5.45 -21.99 -1.95
N ILE A 211 5.15 -21.23 -0.89
CA ILE A 211 4.04 -20.28 -0.88
C ILE A 211 4.31 -19.15 -1.89
N GLU A 212 5.54 -18.62 -1.91
CA GLU A 212 5.98 -17.59 -2.85
C GLU A 212 5.82 -18.07 -4.31
N GLU A 213 6.36 -19.24 -4.67
CA GLU A 213 6.22 -19.81 -6.02
C GLU A 213 4.75 -19.98 -6.43
N LYS A 214 3.89 -20.39 -5.49
CA LYS A 214 2.45 -20.51 -5.73
C LYS A 214 1.75 -19.15 -5.92
N LEU A 215 2.20 -18.12 -5.19
CA LEU A 215 1.71 -16.75 -5.38
C LEU A 215 2.16 -16.21 -6.74
N THR A 216 3.41 -16.42 -7.14
CA THR A 216 3.91 -16.01 -8.46
C THR A 216 3.14 -16.67 -9.59
N GLN A 217 2.84 -17.97 -9.49
CA GLN A 217 1.98 -18.67 -10.46
C GLN A 217 0.56 -18.08 -10.51
N ARG A 218 -0.02 -17.70 -9.37
CA ARG A 218 -1.33 -17.06 -9.32
C ARG A 218 -1.32 -15.66 -9.93
N VAL A 219 -0.27 -14.88 -9.70
CA VAL A 219 -0.11 -13.56 -10.29
C VAL A 219 -0.08 -13.67 -11.80
N VAL A 220 0.76 -14.55 -12.37
CA VAL A 220 0.82 -14.79 -13.82
C VAL A 220 -0.52 -15.27 -14.38
N SER A 221 -1.22 -16.16 -13.67
CA SER A 221 -2.56 -16.62 -14.08
C SER A 221 -3.58 -15.48 -14.09
N LEU A 222 -3.57 -14.63 -13.07
CA LEU A 222 -4.50 -13.50 -12.96
C LEU A 222 -4.18 -12.40 -13.98
N GLU A 223 -2.90 -12.18 -14.26
CA GLU A 223 -2.45 -11.24 -15.30
C GLU A 223 -2.90 -11.70 -16.68
N GLN A 224 -2.79 -13.00 -16.97
CA GLN A 224 -3.34 -13.56 -18.21
C GLN A 224 -4.88 -13.45 -18.29
N GLU A 225 -5.59 -13.69 -17.18
CA GLU A 225 -7.04 -13.51 -17.10
C GLU A 225 -7.45 -12.04 -17.26
N LEU A 226 -6.65 -11.10 -16.75
CA LEU A 226 -6.86 -9.67 -16.90
C LEU A 226 -6.69 -9.25 -18.37
N ASN A 227 -5.62 -9.71 -19.03
CA ASN A 227 -5.37 -9.41 -20.43
C ASN A 227 -6.52 -9.91 -21.33
N VAL A 228 -7.05 -11.12 -21.08
CA VAL A 228 -8.20 -11.65 -21.81
C VAL A 228 -9.45 -10.81 -21.54
N MET A 229 -9.68 -10.39 -20.29
CA MET A 229 -10.83 -9.53 -19.95
C MET A 229 -10.73 -8.14 -20.59
N GLU A 230 -9.52 -7.58 -20.66
CA GLU A 230 -9.25 -6.30 -21.31
C GLU A 230 -9.51 -6.37 -22.83
N GLU A 231 -9.06 -7.43 -23.49
CA GLU A 231 -9.36 -7.68 -24.91
C GLU A 231 -10.87 -7.80 -25.15
N GLU A 232 -11.59 -8.56 -24.30
CA GLU A 232 -13.06 -8.66 -24.35
C GLU A 232 -13.74 -7.30 -24.15
N ALA A 233 -13.20 -6.43 -23.28
CA ALA A 233 -13.76 -5.10 -23.02
C ALA A 233 -13.52 -4.14 -24.19
N ASN A 234 -12.34 -4.21 -24.84
CA ASN A 234 -12.04 -3.42 -26.03
C ASN A 234 -12.93 -3.83 -27.21
N ASP A 235 -13.07 -5.13 -27.46
CA ASP A 235 -13.96 -5.68 -28.49
C ASP A 235 -15.44 -5.33 -28.23
N ALA A 236 -15.89 -5.36 -26.97
CA ALA A 236 -17.23 -4.91 -26.61
C ALA A 236 -17.44 -3.40 -26.86
N SER A 237 -16.42 -2.59 -26.57
CA SER A 237 -16.46 -1.14 -26.80
C SER A 237 -16.48 -0.81 -28.30
N GLU A 238 -15.66 -1.47 -29.10
CA GLU A 238 -15.65 -1.33 -30.56
C GLU A 238 -17.02 -1.65 -31.16
N ARG A 239 -17.60 -2.81 -30.81
CA ARG A 239 -18.96 -3.18 -31.26
C ARG A 239 -20.02 -2.17 -30.84
N TRP A 240 -19.87 -1.56 -29.67
CA TRP A 240 -20.82 -0.54 -29.20
C TRP A 240 -20.73 0.73 -30.05
N PHE A 241 -19.52 1.20 -30.36
CA PHE A 241 -19.33 2.33 -31.27
C PHE A 241 -19.85 2.05 -32.68
N GLU A 242 -19.62 0.84 -33.21
CA GLU A 242 -20.19 0.43 -34.50
C GLU A 242 -21.72 0.45 -34.48
N ALA A 243 -22.33 -0.05 -33.40
CA ALA A 243 -23.78 -0.06 -33.24
C ALA A 243 -24.36 1.36 -33.10
N ASP A 244 -23.67 2.26 -32.40
CA ASP A 244 -24.06 3.66 -32.25
C ASP A 244 -23.99 4.41 -33.59
N ASN A 245 -22.91 4.22 -34.35
CA ASN A 245 -22.78 4.75 -35.70
C ASN A 245 -23.88 4.21 -36.64
N ALA A 246 -24.18 2.90 -36.58
CA ALA A 246 -25.27 2.31 -37.35
C ALA A 246 -26.64 2.89 -36.95
N SER A 247 -26.87 3.15 -35.66
CA SER A 247 -28.06 3.81 -35.14
C SER A 247 -28.20 5.23 -35.70
N ASP A 248 -27.12 6.00 -35.73
CA ASP A 248 -27.09 7.36 -36.29
C ASP A 248 -27.39 7.38 -37.79
N ILE A 249 -26.82 6.44 -38.56
CA ILE A 249 -27.13 6.29 -39.99
C ILE A 249 -28.62 5.97 -40.18
N LEU A 250 -29.17 5.02 -39.41
CA LEU A 250 -30.58 4.64 -39.48
C LEU A 250 -31.50 5.79 -39.06
N MET A 251 -31.11 6.59 -38.06
CA MET A 251 -31.80 7.80 -37.65
C MET A 251 -31.83 8.83 -38.79
N GLY A 252 -30.70 9.01 -39.49
CA GLY A 252 -30.61 9.85 -40.67
C GLY A 252 -31.56 9.41 -41.79
N ILE A 253 -31.57 8.11 -42.11
CA ILE A 253 -32.48 7.53 -43.12
C ILE A 253 -33.94 7.69 -42.70
N SER A 254 -34.27 7.45 -41.43
CA SER A 254 -35.62 7.61 -40.87
C SER A 254 -36.12 9.05 -41.01
N LYS A 255 -35.28 10.03 -40.71
CA LYS A 255 -35.60 11.46 -40.88
C LYS A 255 -35.84 11.83 -42.35
N ASP A 256 -35.03 11.33 -43.28
CA ASP A 256 -35.23 11.55 -44.74
C ASP A 256 -36.56 10.94 -45.21
N LEU A 257 -36.84 9.69 -44.83
CA LEU A 257 -38.09 9.01 -45.16
C LEU A 257 -39.32 9.76 -44.61
N LEU A 258 -39.24 10.25 -43.37
CA LEU A 258 -40.29 11.06 -42.77
C LEU A 258 -40.53 12.34 -43.57
N GLY A 259 -39.47 13.03 -44.00
CA GLY A 259 -39.58 14.21 -44.86
C GLY A 259 -40.27 13.91 -46.19
N ARG A 260 -39.90 12.79 -46.85
CA ARG A 260 -40.55 12.35 -48.09
C ARG A 260 -42.03 12.00 -47.88
N LEU A 261 -42.37 11.35 -46.76
CA LEU A 261 -43.75 11.03 -46.42
C LEU A 261 -44.60 12.29 -46.27
N GLN A 262 -44.10 13.30 -45.54
CA GLN A 262 -44.78 14.58 -45.34
C GLN A 262 -45.02 15.32 -46.67
N ILE A 263 -44.04 15.30 -47.59
CA ILE A 263 -44.20 15.88 -48.94
C ILE A 263 -45.27 15.11 -49.72
N SER A 264 -45.25 13.78 -49.66
CA SER A 264 -46.26 12.94 -50.34
C SER A 264 -47.67 13.20 -49.81
N GLU A 265 -47.82 13.32 -48.49
CA GLU A 265 -49.09 13.64 -47.83
C GLU A 265 -49.62 15.02 -48.26
N PHE A 266 -48.74 16.03 -48.33
CA PHE A 266 -49.08 17.34 -48.87
C PHE A 266 -49.55 17.27 -50.34
N ASN A 267 -48.83 16.53 -51.17
CA ASN A 267 -49.19 16.35 -52.60
C ASN A 267 -50.54 15.62 -52.76
N LEU A 268 -50.80 14.60 -51.94
CA LEU A 268 -52.06 13.86 -51.92
C LEU A 268 -53.24 14.78 -51.56
N ASN A 269 -53.06 15.63 -50.56
CA ASN A 269 -54.07 16.63 -50.18
C ASN A 269 -54.34 17.62 -51.32
N GLY A 270 -53.30 18.08 -52.03
CA GLY A 270 -53.45 18.93 -53.21
C GLY A 270 -54.16 18.25 -54.39
N LEU A 271 -53.90 16.95 -54.62
CA LEU A 271 -54.59 16.15 -55.62
C LEU A 271 -56.06 15.94 -55.27
N SER A 272 -56.37 15.62 -54.01
CA SER A 272 -57.74 15.43 -53.52
C SER A 272 -58.58 16.71 -53.71
N GLN A 273 -58.00 17.89 -53.46
CA GLN A 273 -58.68 19.16 -53.72
C GLN A 273 -58.97 19.35 -55.22
N ARG A 274 -57.99 19.07 -56.10
CA ARG A 274 -58.19 19.19 -57.56
C ARG A 274 -59.22 18.17 -58.08
N GLU A 275 -59.26 16.96 -57.53
CA GLU A 275 -60.29 15.96 -57.83
C GLU A 275 -61.68 16.47 -57.45
N SER A 276 -61.83 17.04 -56.25
CA SER A 276 -63.10 17.62 -55.79
C SER A 276 -63.60 18.75 -56.70
N GLU A 277 -62.70 19.58 -57.22
CA GLU A 277 -62.99 20.64 -58.19
C GLU A 277 -63.47 20.09 -59.55
N LEU A 278 -62.84 19.01 -60.04
CA LEU A 278 -63.23 18.36 -61.29
C LEU A 278 -64.58 17.65 -61.17
N ARG A 279 -64.85 17.00 -60.03
CA ARG A 279 -66.17 16.40 -59.74
C ARG A 279 -67.29 17.43 -59.81
N ALA A 280 -67.11 18.60 -59.21
CA ALA A 280 -68.07 19.69 -59.29
C ALA A 280 -68.29 20.20 -60.73
N LYS A 281 -67.23 20.28 -61.55
CA LYS A 281 -67.34 20.64 -62.97
C LYS A 281 -68.08 19.60 -63.80
N LEU A 282 -67.89 18.31 -63.51
CA LEU A 282 -68.57 17.22 -64.22
C LEU A 282 -70.07 17.19 -63.90
N GLU A 283 -70.44 17.45 -62.65
CA GLU A 283 -71.84 17.56 -62.22
C GLU A 283 -72.57 18.71 -62.93
N ASN A 284 -71.88 19.84 -63.15
CA ASN A 284 -72.38 20.95 -63.96
C ASN A 284 -72.56 20.59 -65.45
N MET A 285 -71.64 19.83 -66.05
CA MET A 285 -71.75 19.35 -67.44
C MET A 285 -72.97 18.42 -67.63
N CYS A 286 -73.23 17.55 -66.64
CA CYS A 286 -74.38 16.65 -66.65
C CYS A 286 -75.72 17.41 -66.64
N SER A 287 -75.75 18.62 -66.09
CA SER A 287 -76.92 19.52 -66.17
C SER A 287 -77.13 20.12 -67.58
N LEU A 288 -76.05 20.35 -68.34
CA LEU A 288 -76.08 20.89 -69.71
C LEU A 288 -76.51 19.85 -70.74
N GLU A 289 -76.10 18.59 -70.57
CA GLU A 289 -76.51 17.47 -71.44
C GLU A 289 -78.03 17.26 -71.41
N LYS A 290 -78.65 17.51 -70.25
CA LYS A 290 -80.09 17.45 -70.06
C LYS A 290 -80.85 18.55 -70.83
N GLN A 291 -80.22 19.70 -71.07
CA GLN A 291 -80.77 20.78 -71.90
C GLN A 291 -80.62 20.54 -73.41
N LEU A 292 -79.57 19.81 -73.83
CA LEU A 292 -79.33 19.47 -75.23
C LEU A 292 -80.36 18.46 -75.77
N LYS A 293 -80.72 17.45 -74.96
CA LYS A 293 -81.75 16.45 -75.30
C LYS A 293 -83.16 17.05 -75.42
N GLU A 294 -83.42 18.20 -74.80
CA GLU A 294 -84.69 18.92 -74.88
C GLU A 294 -84.78 19.83 -76.14
N SER A 295 -83.64 20.29 -76.66
CA SER A 295 -83.53 21.02 -77.93
C SER A 295 -83.66 20.12 -79.17
N GLU A 296 -83.28 18.84 -79.06
CA GLU A 296 -83.28 17.88 -80.18
C GLU A 296 -84.70 17.33 -80.48
N CYS A 297 -85.61 17.40 -79.51
CA CYS A 297 -87.03 16.99 -79.66
C CYS A 297 -87.90 17.96 -80.48
N GLN A 298 -87.38 19.12 -80.93
CA GLN A 298 -88.14 20.12 -81.69
C GLN A 298 -87.96 20.06 -83.22
N LEU A 299 -87.12 19.15 -83.75
CA LEU A 299 -86.76 19.09 -85.19
C LEU A 299 -87.41 17.91 -85.96
N LEU A 300 -88.39 17.23 -85.37
CA LEU A 300 -89.04 16.04 -85.95
C LEU A 300 -90.55 16.23 -86.11
N ASN A 301 -90.96 17.31 -86.79
CA ASN A 301 -92.31 17.42 -87.33
C ASN A 301 -92.28 18.25 -88.62
N VAL A 302 -92.99 17.75 -89.64
CA VAL A 302 -93.08 18.24 -91.02
C VAL A 302 -92.05 17.64 -92.00
N LYS A 303 -92.36 16.45 -92.54
CA LYS A 303 -92.57 16.27 -94.01
C LYS A 303 -93.13 14.89 -94.35
N ALA A 304 -94.42 14.82 -94.69
CA ALA A 304 -95.03 13.66 -95.37
C ALA A 304 -96.18 14.12 -96.29
N SER A 305 -96.02 13.89 -97.61
CA SER A 305 -97.04 13.51 -98.64
C SER A 305 -96.44 13.79 -100.04
N ALA A 306 -96.08 12.78 -100.85
CA ALA A 306 -96.89 12.07 -101.87
C ALA A 306 -97.23 12.94 -103.11
N ASP A 307 -97.15 12.54 -104.39
CA ASP A 307 -96.72 11.32 -105.08
C ASP A 307 -96.61 11.53 -106.63
N GLU A 308 -95.94 10.57 -107.29
CA GLU A 308 -96.20 9.97 -108.62
C GLU A 308 -96.15 10.76 -109.96
N TYR A 309 -95.04 10.60 -110.73
CA TYR A 309 -95.02 10.24 -112.19
C TYR A 309 -93.59 9.96 -112.74
N GLN A 310 -92.70 9.37 -111.94
CA GLN A 310 -91.36 8.94 -112.40
C GLN A 310 -91.19 7.42 -112.22
N MET A 311 -92.29 6.66 -112.25
CA MET A 311 -92.40 5.26 -111.80
C MET A 311 -91.68 4.18 -112.64
N LEU A 312 -90.89 4.54 -113.67
CA LEU A 312 -90.11 3.56 -114.47
C LEU A 312 -88.61 3.91 -114.60
N TYR A 313 -88.22 5.15 -114.34
CA TYR A 313 -86.81 5.55 -114.10
C TYR A 313 -86.47 5.45 -112.59
N ASN A 314 -87.48 5.63 -111.73
CA ASN A 314 -87.36 5.49 -110.28
C ASN A 314 -87.11 4.07 -109.81
N VAL A 315 -87.49 2.99 -110.52
CA VAL A 315 -87.21 1.63 -110.02
C VAL A 315 -85.70 1.39 -109.99
N LYS A 316 -84.99 1.70 -111.09
CA LYS A 316 -83.52 1.65 -111.12
C LYS A 316 -82.87 2.71 -110.24
N CYS A 317 -83.37 3.95 -110.21
CA CYS A 317 -82.83 4.97 -109.31
C CYS A 317 -83.18 4.71 -107.82
N SER A 318 -84.19 3.89 -107.51
CA SER A 318 -84.53 3.46 -106.14
C SER A 318 -83.67 2.28 -105.71
N GLU A 319 -83.41 1.31 -106.60
CA GLU A 319 -82.38 0.29 -106.36
C GLU A 319 -81.01 0.95 -106.16
N ILE A 320 -80.65 1.92 -107.01
CA ILE A 320 -79.40 2.68 -106.88
C ILE A 320 -79.41 3.53 -105.60
N ARG A 321 -80.50 4.23 -105.24
CA ARG A 321 -80.56 5.05 -104.02
C ARG A 321 -80.60 4.22 -102.74
N VAL A 322 -81.28 3.07 -102.74
CA VAL A 322 -81.25 2.10 -101.63
C VAL A 322 -79.85 1.52 -101.52
N MET A 323 -79.19 1.20 -102.63
CA MET A 323 -77.82 0.73 -102.65
C MET A 323 -76.81 1.83 -102.24
N GLU A 324 -77.03 3.10 -102.62
CA GLU A 324 -76.23 4.27 -102.21
C GLU A 324 -76.40 4.58 -100.72
N ASN A 325 -77.62 4.54 -100.19
CA ASN A 325 -77.88 4.68 -98.75
C ASN A 325 -77.27 3.52 -97.97
N LEU A 326 -77.39 2.27 -98.46
CA LEU A 326 -76.75 1.11 -97.85
C LEU A 326 -75.22 1.22 -97.91
N ILE A 327 -74.65 1.76 -99.00
CA ILE A 327 -73.21 2.03 -99.11
C ILE A 327 -72.79 3.14 -98.13
N LEU A 328 -73.59 4.20 -97.95
CA LEU A 328 -73.34 5.24 -96.97
C LEU A 328 -73.40 4.70 -95.54
N ASP A 329 -74.45 3.94 -95.20
CA ASP A 329 -74.60 3.30 -93.88
C ASP A 329 -73.47 2.28 -93.64
N LEU A 330 -73.09 1.50 -94.65
CA LEU A 330 -71.97 0.57 -94.56
C LEU A 330 -70.63 1.30 -94.43
N LYS A 331 -70.46 2.46 -95.07
CA LYS A 331 -69.25 3.28 -94.96
C LYS A 331 -69.16 3.95 -93.59
N GLU A 332 -70.27 4.43 -93.05
CA GLU A 332 -70.34 4.97 -91.69
C GLU A 332 -70.09 3.86 -90.66
N ASN A 333 -70.72 2.70 -90.82
CA ASN A 333 -70.48 1.52 -89.97
C ASN A 333 -69.05 1.01 -90.08
N ALA A 334 -68.44 1.03 -91.27
CA ALA A 334 -67.03 0.68 -91.47
C ALA A 334 -66.11 1.68 -90.78
N SER A 335 -66.38 2.99 -90.87
CA SER A 335 -65.61 4.02 -90.19
C SER A 335 -65.75 3.94 -88.67
N ASN A 336 -66.94 3.59 -88.17
CA ASN A 336 -67.19 3.35 -86.74
C ASN A 336 -66.56 2.03 -86.25
N ALA A 337 -66.54 0.99 -87.08
CA ALA A 337 -65.84 -0.25 -86.77
C ALA A 337 -64.32 -0.03 -86.77
N GLU A 338 -63.79 0.76 -87.70
CA GLU A 338 -62.38 1.12 -87.78
C GLU A 338 -61.94 1.97 -86.59
N SER A 339 -62.74 2.96 -86.16
CA SER A 339 -62.43 3.73 -84.95
C SER A 339 -62.45 2.85 -83.70
N ARG A 340 -63.41 1.91 -83.57
CA ARG A 340 -63.44 0.93 -82.47
C ARG A 340 -62.24 -0.01 -82.49
N VAL A 341 -61.81 -0.48 -83.66
CA VAL A 341 -60.61 -1.32 -83.80
C VAL A 341 -59.37 -0.52 -83.39
N ASN A 342 -59.23 0.72 -83.85
CA ASN A 342 -58.10 1.58 -83.50
C ASN A 342 -58.06 1.91 -81.99
N THR A 343 -59.23 2.15 -81.37
CA THR A 343 -59.33 2.33 -79.91
C THR A 343 -58.94 1.06 -79.16
N ALA A 344 -59.46 -0.10 -79.58
CA ALA A 344 -59.13 -1.39 -78.96
C ALA A 344 -57.64 -1.77 -79.15
N GLU A 345 -57.04 -1.42 -80.28
CA GLU A 345 -55.61 -1.62 -80.53
C GLU A 345 -54.75 -0.73 -79.62
N ALA A 346 -55.13 0.54 -79.44
CA ALA A 346 -54.46 1.45 -78.52
C ALA A 346 -54.58 0.97 -77.05
N GLU A 347 -55.76 0.53 -76.63
CA GLU A 347 -55.98 -0.05 -75.30
C GLU A 347 -55.16 -1.33 -75.08
N SER A 348 -55.10 -2.22 -76.08
CA SER A 348 -54.28 -3.44 -76.05
C SER A 348 -52.79 -3.12 -75.93
N LYS A 349 -52.32 -2.07 -76.62
CA LYS A 349 -50.93 -1.61 -76.53
C LYS A 349 -50.60 -1.08 -75.13
N ILE A 350 -51.44 -0.23 -74.56
CA ILE A 350 -51.29 0.29 -73.19
C ILE A 350 -51.32 -0.87 -72.17
N LEU A 351 -52.24 -1.82 -72.35
CA LEU A 351 -52.34 -2.99 -71.48
C LEU A 351 -51.06 -3.86 -71.54
N LYS A 352 -50.45 -3.98 -72.73
CA LYS A 352 -49.20 -4.72 -72.89
C LYS A 352 -48.03 -3.99 -72.22
N GLU A 353 -47.92 -2.67 -72.39
CA GLU A 353 -46.90 -1.83 -71.76
C GLU A 353 -47.01 -1.89 -70.22
N THR A 354 -48.20 -1.69 -69.67
CA THR A 354 -48.46 -1.80 -68.22
C THR A 354 -48.16 -3.20 -67.66
N ASN A 355 -48.49 -4.27 -68.39
CA ASN A 355 -48.18 -5.63 -67.96
C ASN A 355 -46.66 -5.92 -67.98
N THR A 356 -45.90 -5.32 -68.91
CA THR A 356 -44.43 -5.41 -68.88
C THR A 356 -43.82 -4.65 -67.70
N GLU A 357 -44.39 -3.49 -67.35
CA GLU A 357 -43.93 -2.69 -66.22
C GLU A 357 -44.23 -3.38 -64.88
N LEU A 358 -45.47 -3.87 -64.69
CA LEU A 358 -45.85 -4.66 -63.51
C LEU A 358 -44.98 -5.91 -63.32
N ASN A 359 -44.63 -6.62 -64.41
CA ASN A 359 -43.72 -7.76 -64.31
C ASN A 359 -42.31 -7.35 -63.87
N SER A 360 -41.84 -6.17 -64.30
CA SER A 360 -40.55 -5.64 -63.87
C SER A 360 -40.56 -5.23 -62.39
N GLU A 361 -41.63 -4.60 -61.93
CA GLU A 361 -41.83 -4.25 -60.51
C GLU A 361 -41.95 -5.50 -59.62
N LEU A 362 -42.68 -6.52 -60.07
CA LEU A 362 -42.83 -7.78 -59.34
C LEU A 362 -41.47 -8.49 -59.20
N LYS A 363 -40.64 -8.45 -60.23
CA LYS A 363 -39.27 -8.98 -60.16
C LYS A 363 -38.42 -8.23 -59.13
N LEU A 364 -38.45 -6.90 -59.14
CA LEU A 364 -37.73 -6.09 -58.15
C LEU A 364 -38.23 -6.36 -56.73
N LEU A 365 -39.56 -6.48 -56.54
CA LEU A 365 -40.15 -6.80 -55.25
C LEU A 365 -39.71 -8.18 -54.75
N LYS A 366 -39.56 -9.16 -55.65
CA LYS A 366 -39.06 -10.49 -55.28
C LYS A 366 -37.60 -10.43 -54.80
N GLU A 367 -36.75 -9.69 -55.51
CA GLU A 367 -35.35 -9.51 -55.13
C GLU A 367 -35.20 -8.76 -53.79
N THR A 368 -36.05 -7.76 -53.53
CA THR A 368 -36.05 -7.06 -52.23
C THR A 368 -36.53 -7.95 -51.10
N VAL A 369 -37.55 -8.79 -51.30
CA VAL A 369 -38.01 -9.76 -50.30
C VAL A 369 -36.91 -10.78 -49.97
N GLU A 370 -36.23 -11.33 -50.98
CA GLU A 370 -35.13 -12.28 -50.75
C GLU A 370 -33.95 -11.63 -49.98
N SER A 371 -33.64 -10.37 -50.28
CA SER A 371 -32.63 -9.59 -49.54
C SER A 371 -33.03 -9.36 -48.07
N LEU A 372 -34.29 -8.95 -47.83
CA LEU A 372 -34.82 -8.73 -46.49
C LEU A 372 -34.87 -10.03 -45.67
N GLU A 373 -35.26 -11.15 -46.28
CA GLU A 373 -35.22 -12.46 -45.60
C GLU A 373 -33.80 -12.85 -45.18
N LYS A 374 -32.80 -12.56 -46.02
CA LYS A 374 -31.40 -12.82 -45.68
C LYS A 374 -30.93 -11.93 -44.54
N GLN A 375 -31.27 -10.64 -44.55
CA GLN A 375 -30.96 -9.71 -43.46
C GLN A 375 -31.65 -10.11 -42.15
N LEU A 376 -32.90 -10.57 -42.21
CA LEU A 376 -33.64 -11.04 -41.03
C LEU A 376 -32.95 -12.26 -40.40
N LYS A 377 -32.48 -13.22 -41.22
CA LYS A 377 -31.75 -14.39 -40.73
C LYS A 377 -30.42 -14.01 -40.08
N GLU A 378 -29.66 -13.11 -40.71
CA GLU A 378 -28.40 -12.58 -40.17
C GLU A 378 -28.62 -11.85 -38.84
N SER A 379 -29.62 -10.97 -38.78
CA SER A 379 -29.99 -10.26 -37.55
C SER A 379 -30.39 -11.22 -36.42
N ASN A 380 -31.16 -12.27 -36.73
CA ASN A 380 -31.56 -13.27 -35.75
C ASN A 380 -30.36 -14.08 -35.21
N LEU A 381 -29.37 -14.38 -36.06
CA LEU A 381 -28.12 -15.01 -35.61
C LEU A 381 -27.33 -14.11 -34.66
N ARG A 382 -27.18 -12.81 -35.00
CA ARG A 382 -26.53 -11.84 -34.12
C ARG A 382 -27.25 -11.69 -32.79
N LEU A 383 -28.58 -11.67 -32.80
CA LEU A 383 -29.39 -11.62 -31.58
C LEU A 383 -29.14 -12.84 -30.70
N GLN A 384 -29.11 -14.05 -31.27
CA GLN A 384 -28.80 -15.27 -30.51
C GLN A 384 -27.40 -15.24 -29.90
N HIS A 385 -26.41 -14.76 -30.65
CA HIS A 385 -25.05 -14.60 -30.15
C HIS A 385 -24.99 -13.58 -29.00
N ALA A 386 -25.64 -12.42 -29.16
CA ALA A 386 -25.73 -11.41 -28.11
C ALA A 386 -26.44 -11.94 -26.85
N VAL A 387 -27.51 -12.73 -27.00
CA VAL A 387 -28.21 -13.36 -25.87
C VAL A 387 -27.31 -14.38 -25.15
N ALA A 388 -26.61 -15.24 -25.90
CA ALA A 388 -25.67 -16.20 -25.30
C ALA A 388 -24.52 -15.51 -24.57
N SER A 389 -23.97 -14.44 -25.16
CA SER A 389 -22.93 -13.60 -24.55
C SER A 389 -23.43 -12.91 -23.27
N ALA A 390 -24.63 -12.33 -23.30
CA ALA A 390 -25.25 -11.71 -22.12
C ALA A 390 -25.53 -12.72 -21.00
N GLN A 391 -25.92 -13.95 -21.35
CA GLN A 391 -26.12 -15.00 -20.35
C GLN A 391 -24.79 -15.45 -19.74
N ALA A 392 -23.73 -15.61 -20.54
CA ALA A 392 -22.40 -15.94 -20.05
C ALA A 392 -21.84 -14.84 -19.12
N SER A 393 -22.06 -13.56 -19.46
CA SER A 393 -21.64 -12.45 -18.59
C SER A 393 -22.44 -12.39 -17.29
N GLN A 394 -23.74 -12.70 -17.32
CA GLN A 394 -24.56 -12.81 -16.11
C GLN A 394 -24.09 -13.94 -15.17
N GLU A 395 -23.69 -15.08 -15.73
CA GLU A 395 -23.11 -16.19 -14.97
C GLU A 395 -21.77 -15.79 -14.36
N LYS A 396 -20.89 -15.11 -15.12
CA LYS A 396 -19.62 -14.56 -14.64
C LYS A 396 -19.83 -13.58 -13.49
N GLN A 397 -20.81 -12.67 -13.60
CA GLN A 397 -21.17 -11.72 -12.53
C GLN A 397 -21.67 -12.44 -11.27
N SER A 398 -22.48 -13.48 -11.43
CA SER A 398 -22.97 -14.30 -10.31
C SER A 398 -21.81 -15.00 -9.60
N MET A 399 -20.84 -15.52 -10.34
CA MET A 399 -19.63 -16.12 -9.78
C MET A 399 -18.82 -15.10 -8.97
N PHE A 400 -18.56 -13.91 -9.53
CA PHE A 400 -17.86 -12.85 -8.79
C PHE A 400 -18.59 -12.45 -7.51
N TYR A 401 -19.93 -12.39 -7.52
CA TYR A 401 -20.70 -12.09 -6.32
C TYR A 401 -20.46 -13.11 -5.19
N TYR A 402 -20.42 -14.41 -5.50
CA TYR A 402 -20.10 -15.44 -4.49
C TYR A 402 -18.65 -15.34 -4.01
N THR A 403 -17.70 -15.12 -4.91
CA THR A 403 -16.28 -14.95 -4.56
C THR A 403 -16.05 -13.74 -3.64
N ILE A 404 -16.67 -12.59 -3.94
CA ILE A 404 -16.63 -11.40 -3.09
C ILE A 404 -17.20 -11.70 -1.71
N LYS A 405 -18.35 -12.38 -1.65
CA LYS A 405 -18.98 -12.76 -0.39
C LYS A 405 -18.09 -13.68 0.46
N ASP A 406 -17.39 -14.63 -0.16
CA ASP A 406 -16.45 -15.49 0.55
C ASP A 406 -15.24 -14.70 1.07
N MET A 407 -14.72 -13.75 0.28
CA MET A 407 -13.66 -12.84 0.71
C MET A 407 -14.11 -11.95 1.89
N GLU A 408 -15.34 -11.43 1.89
CA GLU A 408 -15.90 -10.68 3.01
C GLU A 408 -15.95 -11.50 4.30
N HIS A 409 -16.30 -12.79 4.20
CA HIS A 409 -16.27 -13.71 5.35
C HIS A 409 -14.84 -13.89 5.89
N VAL A 410 -13.84 -14.03 5.01
CA VAL A 410 -12.42 -14.13 5.42
C VAL A 410 -11.93 -12.84 6.06
N ILE A 411 -12.25 -11.67 5.48
CA ILE A 411 -11.89 -10.36 6.06
C ILE A 411 -12.51 -10.21 7.45
N LYS A 412 -13.76 -10.62 7.63
CA LYS A 412 -14.43 -10.56 8.93
C LYS A 412 -13.75 -11.46 9.98
N ASP A 413 -13.37 -12.68 9.59
CA ASP A 413 -12.62 -13.60 10.47
C ASP A 413 -11.25 -13.03 10.84
N LEU A 414 -10.48 -12.55 9.85
CA LEU A 414 -9.18 -11.91 10.06
C LEU A 414 -9.28 -10.70 10.98
N LYS A 415 -10.27 -9.84 10.77
CA LYS A 415 -10.51 -8.68 11.63
C LYS A 415 -10.75 -9.08 13.08
N SER A 416 -11.51 -10.15 13.33
CA SER A 416 -11.74 -10.66 14.68
C SER A 416 -10.45 -11.21 15.33
N LYS A 417 -9.58 -11.83 14.54
CA LYS A 417 -8.28 -12.32 14.99
C LYS A 417 -7.32 -11.18 15.32
N VAL A 418 -7.31 -10.12 14.50
CA VAL A 418 -6.51 -8.90 14.74
C VAL A 418 -6.94 -8.25 16.06
N PHE A 419 -8.24 -8.00 16.28
CA PHE A 419 -8.73 -7.46 17.56
C PHE A 419 -8.31 -8.31 18.76
N LYS A 420 -8.32 -9.63 18.63
CA LYS A 420 -7.89 -10.54 19.70
C LYS A 420 -6.37 -10.49 19.93
N ALA A 421 -5.58 -10.32 18.88
CA ALA A 421 -4.13 -10.17 18.99
C ALA A 421 -3.76 -8.82 19.62
N GLU A 422 -4.42 -7.75 19.20
CA GLU A 422 -4.26 -6.38 19.73
C GLU A 422 -4.55 -6.33 21.23
N SER A 423 -5.72 -6.82 21.68
CA SER A 423 -6.03 -6.89 23.11
C SER A 423 -5.04 -7.74 23.93
N ARG A 424 -4.35 -8.72 23.31
CA ARG A 424 -3.28 -9.48 23.97
C ARG A 424 -1.97 -8.69 24.03
N ALA A 425 -1.64 -7.94 22.98
CA ALA A 425 -0.50 -7.03 22.96
C ALA A 425 -0.68 -5.96 24.04
N ASP A 426 -1.84 -5.29 24.09
CA ASP A 426 -2.16 -4.31 25.13
C ASP A 426 -2.01 -4.90 26.54
N SER A 427 -2.50 -6.12 26.75
CA SER A 427 -2.35 -6.81 28.03
C SER A 427 -0.90 -7.20 28.35
N ALA A 428 -0.06 -7.44 27.35
CA ALA A 428 1.35 -7.74 27.53
C ALA A 428 2.14 -6.46 27.85
N ASP A 429 1.84 -5.36 27.15
CA ASP A 429 2.43 -4.05 27.37
C ASP A 429 2.14 -3.54 28.78
N GLU A 430 0.91 -3.68 29.27
CA GLU A 430 0.55 -3.34 30.66
C GLU A 430 1.37 -4.15 31.67
N LYS A 431 1.60 -5.44 31.41
CA LYS A 431 2.45 -6.28 32.28
C LYS A 431 3.92 -5.86 32.22
N CYS A 432 4.42 -5.50 31.04
CA CYS A 432 5.79 -5.01 30.86
C CYS A 432 5.99 -3.68 31.62
N ILE A 433 5.00 -2.78 31.60
CA ILE A 433 5.03 -1.54 32.38
C ILE A 433 5.12 -1.87 33.88
N ILE A 434 4.23 -2.71 34.41
CA ILE A 434 4.22 -3.08 35.84
C ILE A 434 5.56 -3.75 36.25
N LEU A 435 6.08 -4.66 35.42
CA LEU A 435 7.37 -5.31 35.69
C LEU A 435 8.53 -4.32 35.66
N SER A 436 8.50 -3.34 34.75
CA SER A 436 9.52 -2.30 34.66
C SER A 436 9.51 -1.39 35.88
N GLU A 437 8.33 -1.00 36.36
CA GLU A 437 8.15 -0.21 37.58
C GLU A 437 8.66 -0.99 38.81
N SER A 438 8.26 -2.25 38.99
CA SER A 438 8.75 -3.09 40.09
C SER A 438 10.26 -3.34 40.03
N ASN A 439 10.82 -3.48 38.83
CA ASN A 439 12.27 -3.64 38.65
C ASN A 439 13.03 -2.34 39.01
N ALA A 440 12.47 -1.17 38.69
CA ALA A 440 13.02 0.11 39.08
C ALA A 440 13.02 0.27 40.62
N GLU A 441 11.90 -0.05 41.29
CA GLU A 441 11.81 -0.06 42.76
C GLU A 441 12.84 -1.00 43.40
N LEU A 442 12.97 -2.22 42.88
CA LEU A 442 13.96 -3.18 43.38
C LEU A 442 15.39 -2.67 43.19
N ASN A 443 15.68 -2.04 42.05
CA ASN A 443 17.00 -1.47 41.77
C ASN A 443 17.32 -0.31 42.73
N GLU A 444 16.34 0.53 43.07
CA GLU A 444 16.48 1.55 44.11
C GLU A 444 16.79 0.91 45.47
N GLU A 445 16.08 -0.15 45.88
CA GLU A 445 16.34 -0.86 47.14
C GLU A 445 17.75 -1.49 47.19
N VAL A 446 18.19 -2.11 46.09
CA VAL A 446 19.55 -2.65 45.96
C VAL A 446 20.59 -1.54 46.08
N SER A 447 20.37 -0.38 45.43
CA SER A 447 21.28 0.76 45.52
C SER A 447 21.38 1.29 46.96
N PHE A 448 20.25 1.39 47.66
CA PHE A 448 20.19 1.79 49.07
C PHE A 448 20.95 0.82 49.98
N LEU A 449 20.73 -0.48 49.80
CA LEU A 449 21.45 -1.51 50.57
C LEU A 449 22.95 -1.47 50.30
N ARG A 450 23.37 -1.23 49.06
CA ARG A 450 24.78 -1.07 48.67
C ARG A 450 25.42 0.13 49.36
N SER A 451 24.77 1.30 49.35
CA SER A 451 25.26 2.49 50.07
C SER A 451 25.35 2.25 51.59
N ARG A 452 24.41 1.51 52.17
CA ARG A 452 24.47 1.14 53.60
C ARG A 452 25.63 0.20 53.89
N LEU A 453 25.86 -0.79 53.02
CA LEU A 453 26.99 -1.71 53.15
C LEU A 453 28.33 -0.97 53.10
N GLU A 454 28.48 -0.03 52.17
CA GLU A 454 29.68 0.81 52.04
C GLU A 454 29.95 1.63 53.31
N CYS A 455 28.90 2.21 53.92
CA CYS A 455 29.03 2.92 55.20
C CYS A 455 29.50 2.00 56.35
N LEU A 456 28.93 0.79 56.44
CA LEU A 456 29.30 -0.20 57.45
C LEU A 456 30.73 -0.71 57.25
N GLU A 457 31.12 -0.96 55.99
CA GLU A 457 32.48 -1.35 55.62
C GLU A 457 33.50 -0.26 56.01
N GLY A 458 33.19 1.01 55.74
CA GLY A 458 34.01 2.14 56.19
C GLY A 458 34.12 2.24 57.71
N SER A 459 33.02 2.04 58.45
CA SER A 459 33.04 2.01 59.92
C SER A 459 33.85 0.85 60.47
N LEU A 460 33.72 -0.34 59.87
CA LEU A 460 34.51 -1.52 60.24
C LEU A 460 36.00 -1.26 60.04
N HIS A 461 36.39 -0.63 58.92
CA HIS A 461 37.78 -0.27 58.66
C HIS A 461 38.34 0.69 59.72
N GLN A 462 37.58 1.74 60.07
CA GLN A 462 37.97 2.68 61.13
C GLN A 462 38.13 2.00 62.50
N ILE A 463 37.23 1.07 62.85
CA ILE A 463 37.34 0.30 64.10
C ILE A 463 38.59 -0.58 64.10
N GLU A 464 38.90 -1.24 62.98
CA GLU A 464 40.09 -2.08 62.88
C GLU A 464 41.37 -1.24 62.93
N GLU A 465 41.41 -0.09 62.27
CA GLU A 465 42.52 0.87 62.39
C GLU A 465 42.70 1.35 63.85
N ALA A 466 41.61 1.73 64.51
CA ALA A 466 41.63 2.16 65.91
C ALA A 466 42.13 1.03 66.83
N LYS A 467 41.65 -0.19 66.65
CA LYS A 467 42.09 -1.39 67.38
C LYS A 467 43.59 -1.66 67.18
N VAL A 468 44.09 -1.56 65.95
CA VAL A 468 45.52 -1.68 65.64
C VAL A 468 46.33 -0.56 66.33
N ALA A 469 45.83 0.67 66.35
CA ALA A 469 46.47 1.78 67.04
C ALA A 469 46.51 1.57 68.56
N THR A 470 45.40 1.13 69.18
CA THR A 470 45.34 0.78 70.60
C THR A 470 46.29 -0.38 70.93
N ALA A 471 46.35 -1.42 70.10
CA ALA A 471 47.29 -2.53 70.29
C ALA A 471 48.75 -2.07 70.26
N LYS A 472 49.10 -1.16 69.33
CA LYS A 472 50.43 -0.53 69.28
C LYS A 472 50.73 0.28 70.55
N ASP A 473 49.76 1.03 71.07
CA ASP A 473 49.94 1.80 72.31
C ASP A 473 50.13 0.89 73.53
N ILE A 474 49.29 -0.13 73.70
CA ILE A 474 49.44 -1.15 74.75
C ILE A 474 50.82 -1.81 74.71
N SER A 475 51.33 -2.11 73.51
CA SER A 475 52.68 -2.66 73.33
C SER A 475 53.77 -1.69 73.83
N LYS A 476 53.67 -0.39 73.50
CA LYS A 476 54.56 0.64 74.02
C LYS A 476 54.49 0.73 75.55
N GLN A 477 53.28 0.79 76.12
CA GLN A 477 53.07 0.83 77.57
C GLN A 477 53.66 -0.40 78.26
N THR A 478 53.50 -1.58 77.66
CA THR A 478 54.05 -2.85 78.18
C THR A 478 55.57 -2.82 78.26
N ILE A 479 56.26 -2.24 77.25
CA ILE A 479 57.72 -2.08 77.27
C ILE A 479 58.15 -1.14 78.41
N VAL A 480 57.46 0.00 78.59
CA VAL A 480 57.75 0.93 79.70
C VAL A 480 57.51 0.27 81.05
N PHE A 481 56.40 -0.44 81.23
CA PHE A 481 56.09 -1.17 82.45
C PHE A 481 57.14 -2.23 82.76
N LYS A 482 57.59 -2.99 81.74
CA LYS A 482 58.69 -3.95 81.87
C LYS A 482 59.99 -3.28 82.35
N GLN A 483 60.32 -2.09 81.84
CA GLN A 483 61.49 -1.32 82.31
C GLN A 483 61.34 -0.81 83.75
N LEU A 484 60.14 -0.40 84.16
CA LEU A 484 59.88 0.00 85.55
C LEU A 484 59.96 -1.20 86.50
N LEU A 485 59.44 -2.36 86.10
CA LEU A 485 59.53 -3.60 86.87
C LEU A 485 60.98 -4.05 87.07
N THR A 486 61.83 -3.97 86.04
CA THR A 486 63.25 -4.30 86.19
C THR A 486 63.96 -3.33 87.13
N LYS A 487 63.71 -2.01 87.02
CA LYS A 487 64.20 -1.02 87.99
C LYS A 487 63.73 -1.31 89.42
N LEU A 488 62.45 -1.64 89.59
CA LEU A 488 61.87 -1.99 90.88
C LEU A 488 62.51 -3.26 91.46
N ALA A 489 62.77 -4.27 90.63
CA ALA A 489 63.45 -5.49 91.05
C ALA A 489 64.88 -5.21 91.54
N VAL A 490 65.64 -4.36 90.84
CA VAL A 490 66.98 -3.92 91.25
C VAL A 490 66.95 -3.15 92.57
N GLU A 491 66.02 -2.22 92.75
CA GLU A 491 65.88 -1.49 94.02
C GLU A 491 65.44 -2.41 95.17
N ARG A 492 64.54 -3.36 94.92
CA ARG A 492 64.21 -4.42 95.91
C ARG A 492 65.45 -5.20 96.32
N GLU A 493 66.28 -5.64 95.37
CA GLU A 493 67.52 -6.37 95.65
C GLU A 493 68.52 -5.52 96.46
N ARG A 494 68.67 -4.24 96.10
CA ARG A 494 69.48 -3.27 96.85
C ARG A 494 68.98 -3.11 98.29
N LEU A 495 67.67 -2.91 98.49
CA LEU A 495 67.07 -2.81 99.82
C LEU A 495 67.26 -4.09 100.62
N TYR A 496 67.10 -5.27 100.01
CA TYR A 496 67.39 -6.56 100.65
C TYR A 496 68.85 -6.66 101.10
N LYS A 497 69.81 -6.22 100.27
CA LYS A 497 71.23 -6.15 100.65
C LYS A 497 71.46 -5.20 101.82
N GLN A 498 70.84 -4.01 101.82
CA GLN A 498 70.91 -3.06 102.94
C GLN A 498 70.32 -3.63 104.23
N LEU A 499 69.14 -4.28 104.16
CA LEU A 499 68.51 -4.97 105.28
C LEU A 499 69.39 -6.10 105.82
N SER A 500 70.01 -6.89 104.95
CA SER A 500 70.93 -7.96 105.35
C SER A 500 72.19 -7.40 106.03
N TYR A 501 72.74 -6.30 105.50
CA TYR A 501 73.87 -5.61 106.12
C TYR A 501 73.49 -5.12 107.52
N LEU A 502 72.38 -4.39 107.64
CA LEU A 502 71.88 -3.87 108.91
C LEU A 502 71.52 -4.98 109.89
N ALA A 503 70.98 -6.12 109.42
CA ALA A 503 70.72 -7.30 110.23
C ALA A 503 72.02 -7.94 110.75
N SER A 504 73.08 -7.98 109.93
CA SER A 504 74.39 -8.46 110.35
C SER A 504 75.05 -7.50 111.36
N GLU A 505 74.90 -6.19 111.16
CA GLU A 505 75.34 -5.16 112.09
C GLU A 505 74.57 -5.23 113.41
N ASN A 506 73.24 -5.36 113.37
CA ASN A 506 72.42 -5.63 114.55
C ASN A 506 72.83 -6.93 115.24
N LYS A 507 73.20 -7.99 114.50
CA LYS A 507 73.72 -9.22 115.10
C LYS A 507 75.06 -8.99 115.81
N VAL A 508 75.95 -8.18 115.24
CA VAL A 508 77.21 -7.76 115.86
C VAL A 508 76.99 -6.86 117.07
N LEU A 509 76.05 -5.91 117.00
CA LEU A 509 75.66 -5.05 118.11
C LEU A 509 74.98 -5.85 119.21
N VAL A 510 74.17 -6.85 118.89
CA VAL A 510 73.61 -7.82 119.84
C VAL A 510 74.71 -8.69 120.45
N VAL A 511 75.76 -9.06 119.71
CA VAL A 511 76.93 -9.76 120.27
C VAL A 511 77.77 -8.84 121.16
N LYS A 512 77.89 -7.55 120.81
CA LYS A 512 78.54 -6.52 121.64
C LYS A 512 77.73 -6.18 122.89
N LEU A 513 76.40 -6.16 122.79
CA LEU A 513 75.49 -6.08 123.93
C LEU A 513 75.54 -7.36 124.76
N LYS A 514 75.67 -8.56 124.15
CA LYS A 514 75.84 -9.82 124.89
C LYS A 514 77.25 -10.03 125.50
N GLN A 515 78.20 -9.14 125.23
CA GLN A 515 79.48 -9.02 125.96
C GLN A 515 79.42 -8.02 127.13
N ALA A 516 78.25 -7.42 127.39
CA ALA A 516 77.94 -6.65 128.57
C ALA A 516 76.60 -7.15 129.16
N GLU A 517 76.68 -7.85 130.29
CA GLU A 517 75.58 -8.28 131.19
C GLU A 517 74.86 -9.62 130.95
N GLU A 518 74.85 -10.38 132.06
CA GLU A 518 74.09 -11.58 132.39
C GLU A 518 72.58 -11.29 132.58
N VAL A 519 71.80 -12.39 132.64
CA VAL A 519 70.47 -12.58 133.29
C VAL A 519 69.19 -12.48 132.40
N CYS A 520 68.32 -13.49 132.60
CA CYS A 520 66.94 -13.75 132.13
C CYS A 520 65.89 -12.69 132.59
N PRO A 521 64.56 -12.81 132.32
CA PRO A 521 63.75 -13.41 131.24
C PRO A 521 62.54 -12.52 130.76
N THR A 522 61.60 -13.10 129.97
CA THR A 522 60.14 -12.83 129.83
C THR A 522 59.53 -11.79 128.86
N SER A 523 58.48 -12.27 128.13
CA SER A 523 57.17 -11.63 127.82
C SER A 523 57.13 -10.46 126.80
N ALA A 524 56.11 -10.20 125.97
CA ALA A 524 54.94 -10.86 125.39
C ALA A 524 54.31 -9.88 124.35
N THR A 525 53.35 -10.37 123.56
CA THR A 525 52.20 -9.65 122.94
C THR A 525 52.45 -8.59 121.86
N GLY A 526 51.88 -8.82 120.66
CA GLY A 526 50.74 -8.03 120.15
C GLY A 526 51.23 -7.15 118.98
N HIS A 527 50.49 -6.73 117.98
CA HIS A 527 49.06 -6.72 117.69
C HIS A 527 48.95 -6.46 116.17
N GLU A 528 47.93 -7.04 115.57
CA GLU A 528 47.22 -6.70 114.33
C GLU A 528 47.02 -5.18 114.10
N VAL A 529 46.68 -4.75 112.88
CA VAL A 529 45.73 -3.67 112.53
C VAL A 529 45.96 -3.18 111.09
N ASP A 530 45.08 -3.68 110.23
CA ASP A 530 44.15 -2.92 109.35
C ASP A 530 44.40 -1.42 109.07
N LYS A 531 44.20 -1.02 107.80
CA LYS A 531 43.49 0.22 107.46
C LYS A 531 43.23 0.38 105.96
N THR A 532 41.95 0.27 105.66
CA THR A 532 41.17 0.79 104.53
C THR A 532 41.40 2.28 104.25
N TRP A 533 41.26 2.72 102.99
CA TRP A 533 40.71 4.03 102.62
C TRP A 533 39.94 3.95 101.28
N GLU A 534 38.66 4.35 101.32
CA GLU A 534 37.80 4.80 100.20
C GLU A 534 38.36 6.12 99.57
N LYS A 535 37.94 6.72 98.43
CA LYS A 535 36.58 6.96 97.89
C LYS A 535 36.61 7.72 96.53
N LEU A 536 35.44 7.75 95.85
CA LEU A 536 34.88 8.69 94.83
C LEU A 536 35.28 8.46 93.34
N SER A 537 34.43 8.61 92.29
CA SER A 537 33.01 8.99 92.12
C SER A 537 32.62 9.00 90.62
N ALA A 538 31.37 8.62 90.29
CA ALA A 538 30.49 9.02 89.16
C ALA A 538 31.00 8.88 87.69
N ASN A 539 30.23 8.44 86.67
CA ASN A 539 28.79 8.53 86.41
C ASN A 539 28.39 7.50 85.33
N ASP A 540 27.13 7.08 85.36
CA ASP A 540 26.45 6.19 84.40
C ASP A 540 26.21 6.84 83.01
N ASN A 541 25.98 6.01 81.99
CA ASN A 541 24.72 6.03 81.23
C ASN A 541 24.64 4.88 80.21
N GLU A 542 23.71 3.98 80.48
CA GLU A 542 23.15 2.96 79.60
C GLU A 542 21.65 3.29 79.50
N VAL A 543 21.08 3.50 78.30
CA VAL A 543 19.63 3.42 78.08
C VAL A 543 19.32 2.94 76.66
N GLU A 544 18.42 1.96 76.64
CA GLU A 544 17.81 1.20 75.56
C GLU A 544 16.59 1.92 74.92
N PHE A 545 16.24 1.45 73.72
CA PHE A 545 15.03 1.66 72.88
C PHE A 545 13.72 2.13 73.54
N VAL A 546 12.99 3.05 72.88
CA VAL A 546 11.50 3.10 72.84
C VAL A 546 10.98 3.70 71.52
N ASP A 547 9.95 3.01 71.02
CA ASP A 547 9.07 3.20 69.87
C ASP A 547 8.05 4.36 70.01
N SER A 548 7.38 4.67 68.89
CA SER A 548 6.10 5.40 68.72
C SER A 548 6.10 6.84 68.18
N MET A 549 5.35 6.94 67.09
CA MET A 549 4.89 8.08 66.28
C MET A 549 4.20 9.22 67.06
N PRO A 550 3.98 10.38 66.40
CA PRO A 550 2.59 10.77 66.16
C PRO A 550 2.28 11.30 64.75
N GLU A 551 1.05 11.03 64.34
CA GLU A 551 0.34 11.52 63.16
C GLU A 551 -0.47 12.80 63.48
N VAL A 552 -0.87 13.50 62.40
CA VAL A 552 -1.99 14.46 62.23
C VAL A 552 -1.63 15.95 62.23
N GLY A 553 -1.83 16.56 61.06
CA GLY A 553 -1.79 18.01 60.84
C GLY A 553 -2.16 18.46 59.43
N THR A 554 -3.34 18.04 58.96
CA THR A 554 -4.10 18.56 57.80
C THR A 554 -3.93 20.04 57.46
N VAL A 555 -3.47 20.39 56.25
CA VAL A 555 -3.89 21.62 55.52
C VAL A 555 -3.88 21.41 53.99
N ARG A 556 -5.10 21.32 53.44
CA ARG A 556 -5.64 21.84 52.16
C ARG A 556 -4.79 21.82 50.87
N ARG A 557 -5.30 21.00 49.95
CA ARG A 557 -5.22 20.99 48.49
C ARG A 557 -5.25 22.39 47.84
N ILE A 558 -4.42 22.58 46.82
CA ILE A 558 -4.85 23.23 45.56
C ILE A 558 -4.48 22.27 44.44
N ASP A 559 -5.51 21.64 43.91
CA ASP A 559 -5.49 20.74 42.77
C ASP A 559 -5.62 21.63 41.52
N ALA A 560 -4.56 21.72 40.73
CA ALA A 560 -4.56 22.36 39.42
C ALA A 560 -4.53 21.24 38.37
N GLY A 561 -5.65 20.56 38.18
CA GLY A 561 -5.65 19.38 37.30
C GLY A 561 -6.96 18.63 37.15
N VAL A 562 -8.12 19.28 37.29
CA VAL A 562 -9.40 18.64 36.95
C VAL A 562 -10.25 19.58 36.09
N LEU A 563 -9.82 19.79 34.85
CA LEU A 563 -10.79 20.05 33.79
C LEU A 563 -11.38 18.67 33.46
N SER A 564 -12.52 18.35 34.08
CA SER A 564 -13.12 17.03 33.92
C SER A 564 -13.30 16.73 32.43
N PHE A 565 -12.70 15.64 31.96
CA PHE A 565 -12.78 15.11 30.58
C PHE A 565 -14.19 15.14 29.99
N LYS A 566 -15.21 15.09 30.86
CA LYS A 566 -16.62 15.31 30.58
C LYS A 566 -16.92 16.62 29.83
N TYR A 567 -16.32 17.75 30.18
CA TYR A 567 -16.54 19.03 29.50
C TYR A 567 -15.77 19.15 28.17
N LEU A 568 -14.60 18.50 28.07
CA LEU A 568 -13.85 18.41 26.82
C LEU A 568 -14.62 17.59 25.78
N LEU A 569 -15.15 16.42 26.19
CA LEU A 569 -16.02 15.59 25.36
C LEU A 569 -17.30 16.30 24.95
N ILE A 570 -17.95 17.04 25.87
CA ILE A 570 -19.14 17.82 25.55
C ILE A 570 -18.83 18.90 24.49
N SER A 571 -17.70 19.60 24.60
CA SER A 571 -17.29 20.58 23.57
C SER A 571 -17.01 19.93 22.22
N VAL A 572 -16.37 18.75 22.18
CA VAL A 572 -16.10 18.01 20.93
C VAL A 572 -17.41 17.51 20.30
N PHE A 573 -18.35 17.00 21.10
CA PHE A 573 -19.67 16.59 20.61
C PHE A 573 -20.50 17.76 20.07
N ILE A 574 -20.45 18.93 20.72
CA ILE A 574 -21.12 20.15 20.22
C ILE A 574 -20.52 20.58 18.88
N LEU A 575 -19.20 20.49 18.71
CA LEU A 575 -18.51 20.85 17.48
C LEU A 575 -18.82 19.86 16.34
N LEU A 576 -18.90 18.57 16.63
CA LEU A 576 -19.32 17.53 15.69
C LEU A 576 -20.78 17.69 15.25
N ILE A 577 -21.69 17.95 16.19
CA ILE A 577 -23.11 18.20 15.87
C ILE A 577 -23.24 19.46 15.01
N SER A 578 -22.47 20.52 15.31
CA SER A 578 -22.47 21.75 14.50
C SER A 578 -21.92 21.52 13.09
N ALA A 579 -20.87 20.71 12.93
CA ALA A 579 -20.29 20.36 11.63
C ALA A 579 -21.24 19.50 10.79
N VAL A 580 -21.89 18.50 11.40
CA VAL A 580 -22.91 17.68 10.74
C VAL A 580 -24.12 18.52 10.34
N THR A 581 -24.55 19.45 11.20
CA THR A 581 -25.67 20.35 10.88
C THR A 581 -25.31 21.31 9.75
N PHE A 582 -24.07 21.82 9.70
CA PHE A 582 -23.56 22.66 8.61
C PHE A 582 -23.48 21.89 7.28
N LEU A 583 -22.98 20.66 7.29
CA LEU A 583 -22.93 19.81 6.10
C LEU A 583 -24.33 19.43 5.61
N TYR A 584 -25.25 19.12 6.52
CA TYR A 584 -26.63 18.80 6.18
C TYR A 584 -27.41 20.02 5.64
N LEU A 585 -27.11 21.23 6.13
CA LEU A 585 -27.67 22.48 5.59
C LEU A 585 -27.07 22.86 4.22
N ASN A 586 -25.84 22.45 3.91
CA ASN A 586 -25.24 22.65 2.59
C ASN A 586 -25.72 21.64 1.55
N ASP A 587 -26.02 20.40 1.95
CA ASP A 587 -26.55 19.36 1.05
C ASP A 587 -28.03 19.59 0.71
N VAL A 588 -28.80 20.19 1.63
CA VAL A 588 -30.15 20.65 1.34
C VAL A 588 -30.05 22.07 0.79
N ASN A 589 -29.81 22.16 -0.52
CA ASN A 589 -29.96 23.37 -1.31
C ASN A 589 -31.41 23.88 -1.21
N VAL A 590 -31.76 24.57 -0.11
CA VAL A 590 -33.02 25.29 0.04
C VAL A 590 -32.84 26.64 -0.61
N ASP A 591 -33.31 26.70 -1.84
CA ASP A 591 -33.58 27.88 -2.62
C ASP A 591 -34.51 28.82 -1.82
N PHE A 592 -33.94 29.74 -1.04
CA PHE A 592 -34.69 30.87 -0.49
C PHE A 592 -34.62 32.01 -1.50
N GLY A 593 -35.56 31.99 -2.43
CA GLY A 593 -35.92 33.17 -3.21
C GLY A 593 -36.49 34.25 -2.28
N LEU A 594 -35.74 35.33 -2.11
CA LEU A 594 -36.24 36.69 -1.92
C LEU A 594 -35.22 37.72 -2.40
#